data_AF-A0A2D7AVG9-F1
#
_entry.id   AF-A0A2D7AVG9-F1
#
_cell.length_a   1.000
_cell.length_b   1.000
_cell.length_c   1.000
_cell.angle_alpha   90.00
_cell.angle_beta   90.00
_cell.angle_gamma   90.00
#
_symmetry.space_group_name_H-M   'P 1'
#
loop_
_entity.id
_entity.type
_entity.pdbx_description
1 polymer ?
#
loop_
_entity_poly.entity_id
_entity_poly.type
_entity_poly.pdbx_seq_one_letter_code
_entity_poly.pdbx_strand_id
1 'polypeptide(L)'
;MSQDSLTTALLAIARRQPLDSETLEGAFDKLLSGEAAPEEIGAFLMGLTVRGETADELAAGARIMRQHARKVHVEGPVLDTCGTGGLPWKSLNTSTASAIVIAAAGGRVAKHGNRSVPPKTGSADVLEALGVNLDMDEETFLDCLNGCGVAFMFARSHHSAMRHVAPVRAKLGIRTIFNLLGPLSNPASAEYQVLGVFAPEWVRPMADTLARLGTQRAWVVHGMDGIDEISIAGTTRVCEVTPDGVREFDLT
;
A
#
# COMPACT_ATOMS: atom_id res chain seq x y z
N MET A 1 17.20 30.44 3.68
CA MET A 1 16.44 29.42 4.44
C MET A 1 15.58 28.73 3.40
N SER A 2 15.79 27.44 3.12
CA SER A 2 14.86 26.75 2.23
C SER A 2 13.47 26.81 2.87
N GLN A 3 12.46 27.07 2.06
CA GLN A 3 11.09 27.16 2.53
C GLN A 3 10.67 25.75 2.98
N ASP A 4 10.16 25.62 4.21
CA ASP A 4 9.72 24.35 4.77
C ASP A 4 8.69 23.67 3.85
N SER A 5 9.03 22.49 3.31
CA SER A 5 8.23 21.79 2.30
C SER A 5 6.81 21.49 2.79
N LEU A 6 6.63 21.18 4.08
CA LEU A 6 5.30 20.95 4.66
C LEU A 6 4.46 22.22 4.69
N THR A 7 5.04 23.36 5.13
CA THR A 7 4.37 24.66 5.07
C THR A 7 3.99 25.04 3.64
N THR A 8 4.89 24.84 2.67
CA THR A 8 4.62 25.07 1.25
C THR A 8 3.48 24.19 0.76
N ALA A 9 3.47 22.91 1.15
CA ALA A 9 2.41 21.98 0.78
C ALA A 9 1.05 22.41 1.34
N LEU A 10 0.98 22.80 2.61
CA LEU A 10 -0.23 23.29 3.26
C LEU A 10 -0.79 24.55 2.58
N LEU A 11 0.07 25.49 2.17
CA LEU A 11 -0.35 26.69 1.43
C LEU A 11 -0.95 26.34 0.06
N ALA A 12 -0.33 25.43 -0.67
CA ALA A 12 -0.83 24.98 -1.97
C ALA A 12 -2.15 24.20 -1.83
N ILE A 13 -2.27 23.34 -0.82
CA ILE A 13 -3.52 22.63 -0.48
C ILE A 13 -4.64 23.62 -0.17
N ALA A 14 -4.38 24.62 0.69
CA ALA A 14 -5.37 25.65 1.04
C ALA A 14 -5.87 26.45 -0.17
N ARG A 15 -5.04 26.58 -1.21
CA ARG A 15 -5.35 27.29 -2.47
C ARG A 15 -5.82 26.36 -3.60
N ARG A 16 -5.96 25.05 -3.35
CA ARG A 16 -6.25 24.03 -4.36
C ARG A 16 -5.27 24.04 -5.54
N GLN A 17 -4.02 24.37 -5.27
CA GLN A 17 -2.95 24.39 -6.27
C GLN A 17 -2.29 22.99 -6.38
N PRO A 18 -1.76 22.63 -7.56
CA PRO A 18 -0.98 21.41 -7.71
C PRO A 18 0.27 21.47 -6.83
N LEU A 19 0.74 20.30 -6.38
CA LEU A 19 1.98 20.15 -5.64
C LEU A 19 3.01 19.50 -6.54
N ASP A 20 4.23 20.04 -6.58
CA ASP A 20 5.35 19.39 -7.26
C ASP A 20 5.92 18.24 -6.40
N SER A 21 6.69 17.36 -7.05
CA SER A 21 7.23 16.16 -6.41
C SER A 21 8.19 16.47 -5.27
N GLU A 22 9.00 17.54 -5.36
CA GLU A 22 9.99 17.90 -4.34
C GLU A 22 9.29 18.39 -3.06
N THR A 23 8.28 19.25 -3.20
CA THR A 23 7.44 19.71 -2.10
C THR A 23 6.71 18.54 -1.42
N LEU A 24 6.14 17.62 -2.21
CA LEU A 24 5.44 16.44 -1.68
C LEU A 24 6.39 15.51 -0.92
N GLU A 25 7.52 15.16 -1.53
CA GLU A 25 8.50 14.25 -0.93
C GLU A 25 9.06 14.85 0.37
N GLY A 26 9.40 16.15 0.39
CA GLY A 26 9.83 16.82 1.61
C GLY A 26 8.75 16.90 2.70
N ALA A 27 7.48 17.09 2.33
CA ALA A 27 6.37 17.08 3.28
C ALA A 27 6.16 15.68 3.89
N PHE A 28 6.15 14.63 3.08
CA PHE A 28 6.06 13.25 3.57
C PHE A 28 7.25 12.86 4.44
N ASP A 29 8.46 13.31 4.08
CA ASP A 29 9.67 13.03 4.86
C ASP A 29 9.56 13.64 6.26
N LYS A 30 9.18 14.91 6.36
CA LYS A 30 8.95 15.58 7.65
C LYS A 30 7.91 14.85 8.52
N LEU A 31 6.84 14.37 7.90
CA LEU A 31 5.80 13.56 8.54
C LEU A 31 6.36 12.24 9.11
N LEU A 32 7.17 11.53 8.33
CA LEU A 32 7.70 10.21 8.69
C LEU A 32 8.96 10.26 9.56
N SER A 33 9.70 11.37 9.54
CA SER A 33 10.83 11.66 10.43
C SER A 33 10.39 12.13 11.83
N GLY A 34 9.11 12.45 12.01
CA GLY A 34 8.56 12.89 13.29
C GLY A 34 8.82 14.37 13.59
N GLU A 35 9.13 15.16 12.58
CA GLU A 35 9.43 16.59 12.67
C GLU A 35 8.18 17.47 12.50
N ALA A 36 7.06 16.89 12.06
CA ALA A 36 5.79 17.58 11.89
C ALA A 36 4.95 17.55 13.19
N ALA A 37 4.34 18.69 13.53
CA ALA A 37 3.40 18.77 14.64
C ALA A 37 2.08 18.03 14.31
N PRO A 38 1.37 17.46 15.30
CA PRO A 38 0.12 16.74 15.07
C PRO A 38 -0.94 17.53 14.28
N GLU A 39 -1.00 18.84 14.49
CA GLU A 39 -1.90 19.76 13.79
C GLU A 39 -1.55 19.88 12.30
N GLU A 40 -0.26 19.94 11.97
CA GLU A 40 0.22 20.00 10.59
C GLU A 40 -0.06 18.68 9.85
N ILE A 41 0.17 17.54 10.51
CA ILE A 41 -0.17 16.21 9.97
C ILE A 41 -1.68 16.13 9.70
N GLY A 42 -2.51 16.57 10.66
CA GLY A 42 -3.96 16.57 10.52
C GLY A 42 -4.43 17.45 9.36
N ALA A 43 -3.88 18.66 9.25
CA ALA A 43 -4.19 19.60 8.17
C ALA A 43 -3.78 19.07 6.79
N PHE A 44 -2.59 18.48 6.69
CA PHE A 44 -2.09 17.90 5.45
C PHE A 44 -2.98 16.74 4.99
N LEU A 45 -3.26 15.79 5.88
CA LEU A 45 -4.08 14.62 5.55
C LEU A 45 -5.51 14.99 5.19
N MET A 46 -6.17 15.81 6.00
CA MET A 46 -7.54 16.26 5.70
C MET A 46 -7.60 17.07 4.41
N GLY A 47 -6.61 17.93 4.17
CA GLY A 47 -6.57 18.77 2.99
C GLY A 47 -6.40 17.98 1.69
N LEU A 48 -5.54 16.96 1.67
CA LEU A 48 -5.45 16.02 0.54
C LEU A 48 -6.77 15.27 0.33
N THR A 49 -7.35 14.72 1.40
CA THR A 49 -8.60 13.97 1.31
C THR A 49 -9.78 14.81 0.81
N VAL A 50 -9.86 16.10 1.19
CA VAL A 50 -10.89 17.02 0.67
C VAL A 50 -10.67 17.37 -0.79
N ARG A 51 -9.41 17.49 -1.24
CA ARG A 51 -9.07 17.79 -2.63
C ARG A 51 -9.27 16.56 -3.54
N GLY A 52 -9.14 15.36 -2.99
CA GLY A 52 -8.98 14.12 -3.73
C GLY A 52 -7.49 13.87 -4.00
N GLU A 53 -7.00 12.74 -3.51
CA GLU A 53 -5.60 12.34 -3.68
C GLU A 53 -5.29 12.04 -5.16
N THR A 54 -4.12 12.50 -5.62
CA THR A 54 -3.65 12.28 -7.00
C THR A 54 -2.61 11.16 -7.08
N ALA A 55 -2.41 10.60 -8.29
CA ALA A 55 -1.34 9.61 -8.52
C ALA A 55 0.07 10.17 -8.23
N ASP A 56 0.28 11.48 -8.42
CA ASP A 56 1.54 12.15 -8.08
C ASP A 56 1.78 12.17 -6.56
N GLU A 57 0.75 12.49 -5.79
CA GLU A 57 0.79 12.48 -4.32
C GLU A 57 0.99 11.08 -3.76
N LEU A 58 0.28 10.09 -4.33
CA LEU A 58 0.44 8.67 -3.96
C LEU A 58 1.85 8.17 -4.29
N ALA A 59 2.40 8.52 -5.46
CA ALA A 59 3.75 8.15 -5.85
C ALA A 59 4.80 8.76 -4.91
N ALA A 60 4.71 10.06 -4.60
CA ALA A 60 5.61 10.72 -3.66
C ALA A 60 5.53 10.08 -2.26
N GLY A 61 4.33 9.89 -1.73
CA GLY A 61 4.13 9.25 -0.43
C GLY A 61 4.68 7.82 -0.39
N ALA A 62 4.46 7.04 -1.45
CA ALA A 62 4.96 5.68 -1.54
C ALA A 62 6.50 5.64 -1.61
N ARG A 63 7.14 6.53 -2.38
CA ARG A 63 8.62 6.63 -2.43
C ARG A 63 9.20 6.91 -1.06
N ILE A 64 8.68 7.89 -0.34
CA ILE A 64 9.16 8.24 1.00
C ILE A 64 8.88 7.12 2.00
N MET A 65 7.71 6.48 1.95
CA MET A 65 7.43 5.30 2.77
C MET A 65 8.40 4.14 2.50
N ARG A 66 8.79 3.91 1.24
CA ARG A 66 9.80 2.90 0.87
C ARG A 66 11.22 3.30 1.31
N GLN A 67 11.55 4.59 1.35
CA GLN A 67 12.85 5.07 1.84
C GLN A 67 13.00 4.87 3.34
N HIS A 68 11.95 5.14 4.12
CA HIS A 68 11.91 4.94 5.58
C HIS A 68 11.69 3.49 6.00
N ALA A 69 11.38 2.59 5.07
CA ALA A 69 11.15 1.18 5.35
C ALA A 69 12.46 0.45 5.64
N ARG A 70 12.44 -0.50 6.59
CA ARG A 70 13.46 -1.56 6.66
C ARG A 70 13.27 -2.46 5.44
N LYS A 71 14.10 -2.26 4.40
CA LYS A 71 14.04 -3.03 3.16
C LYS A 71 14.52 -4.46 3.35
N VAL A 72 14.08 -5.33 2.45
CA VAL A 72 14.60 -6.69 2.31
C VAL A 72 15.11 -6.85 0.89
N HIS A 73 16.35 -7.30 0.73
CA HIS A 73 16.90 -7.51 -0.60
C HIS A 73 16.54 -8.91 -1.11
N VAL A 74 15.76 -8.97 -2.19
CA VAL A 74 15.35 -10.22 -2.81
C VAL A 74 15.96 -10.32 -4.20
N GLU A 75 16.61 -11.44 -4.49
CA GLU A 75 17.09 -11.75 -5.84
C GLU A 75 15.94 -12.22 -6.73
N GLY A 76 15.85 -11.68 -7.94
CA GLY A 76 14.88 -12.07 -8.97
C GLY A 76 13.44 -11.62 -8.68
N PRO A 77 12.52 -11.88 -9.63
CA PRO A 77 11.18 -11.33 -9.59
C PRO A 77 10.33 -11.94 -8.47
N VAL A 78 9.52 -11.10 -7.84
CA VAL A 78 8.51 -11.49 -6.85
C VAL A 78 7.20 -10.73 -7.06
N LEU A 79 6.13 -11.40 -6.63
CA LEU A 79 4.76 -10.88 -6.61
C LEU A 79 4.36 -10.44 -5.20
N ASP A 80 3.54 -9.40 -5.10
CA ASP A 80 2.72 -9.11 -3.92
C ASP A 80 1.22 -9.21 -4.25
N THR A 81 0.41 -9.59 -3.26
CA THR A 81 -1.04 -9.72 -3.38
C THR A 81 -1.79 -8.79 -2.41
N CYS A 82 -1.14 -7.75 -1.89
CA CYS A 82 -1.72 -6.87 -0.87
C CYS A 82 -2.91 -6.05 -1.40
N GLY A 83 -3.92 -5.84 -0.55
CA GLY A 83 -5.05 -4.96 -0.81
C GLY A 83 -5.12 -3.82 0.20
N THR A 84 -5.84 -2.76 -0.14
CA THR A 84 -6.09 -1.62 0.76
C THR A 84 -6.96 -2.00 1.97
N GLY A 85 -7.69 -3.12 1.90
CA GLY A 85 -8.60 -3.60 2.91
C GLY A 85 -9.81 -2.69 3.09
N GLY A 86 -10.47 -2.78 4.25
CA GLY A 86 -11.54 -1.85 4.60
C GLY A 86 -12.94 -2.26 4.16
N LEU A 87 -13.14 -3.51 3.76
CA LEU A 87 -14.46 -4.14 3.64
C LEU A 87 -15.29 -3.92 4.91
N PRO A 88 -16.58 -3.55 4.84
CA PRO A 88 -17.38 -3.33 6.04
C PRO A 88 -17.74 -4.63 6.77
N TRP A 89 -17.65 -5.79 6.11
CA TRP A 89 -17.91 -7.12 6.68
C TRP A 89 -16.64 -7.97 6.80
N LYS A 90 -16.78 -9.15 7.41
CA LYS A 90 -15.71 -10.15 7.47
C LYS A 90 -15.64 -10.90 6.14
N SER A 91 -14.48 -10.85 5.50
CA SER A 91 -14.19 -11.67 4.33
C SER A 91 -13.16 -12.75 4.67
N LEU A 92 -13.08 -13.77 3.83
CA LEU A 92 -11.92 -14.64 3.81
C LEU A 92 -10.68 -13.81 3.44
N ASN A 93 -9.52 -14.19 3.97
CA ASN A 93 -8.25 -13.57 3.61
C ASN A 93 -7.78 -14.12 2.25
N THR A 94 -8.53 -13.80 1.20
CA THR A 94 -8.33 -14.32 -0.17
C THR A 94 -6.92 -14.03 -0.64
N SER A 95 -6.44 -12.79 -0.49
CA SER A 95 -5.05 -12.46 -0.84
C SER A 95 -3.97 -13.29 -0.12
N THR A 96 -4.20 -13.74 1.12
CA THR A 96 -3.28 -14.64 1.84
C THR A 96 -3.35 -16.06 1.28
N ALA A 97 -4.55 -16.56 1.02
CA ALA A 97 -4.73 -17.86 0.37
C ALA A 97 -4.12 -17.88 -1.04
N SER A 98 -4.33 -16.83 -1.84
CA SER A 98 -3.74 -16.67 -3.16
C SER A 98 -2.22 -16.67 -3.12
N ALA A 99 -1.59 -16.02 -2.13
CA ALA A 99 -0.13 -16.06 -1.99
C ALA A 99 0.40 -17.49 -1.82
N ILE A 100 -0.27 -18.31 -1.00
CA ILE A 100 0.10 -19.71 -0.78
C ILE A 100 -0.12 -20.54 -2.06
N VAL A 101 -1.26 -20.36 -2.73
CA VAL A 101 -1.57 -21.09 -3.97
C VAL A 101 -0.61 -20.73 -5.11
N ILE A 102 -0.27 -19.45 -5.26
CA ILE A 102 0.71 -18.99 -6.27
C ILE A 102 2.08 -19.59 -6.01
N ALA A 103 2.52 -19.65 -4.75
CA ALA A 103 3.77 -20.28 -4.38
C ALA A 103 3.77 -21.79 -4.68
N ALA A 104 2.68 -22.49 -4.36
CA ALA A 104 2.51 -23.90 -4.70
C ALA A 104 2.50 -24.16 -6.22
N ALA A 105 2.10 -23.16 -7.02
CA ALA A 105 2.15 -23.20 -8.48
C ALA A 105 3.52 -22.81 -9.07
N GLY A 106 4.54 -22.58 -8.23
CA GLY A 106 5.91 -22.23 -8.64
C GLY A 106 6.19 -20.72 -8.75
N GLY A 107 5.23 -19.87 -8.37
CA GLY A 107 5.45 -18.44 -8.25
C GLY A 107 6.27 -18.08 -7.00
N ARG A 108 6.81 -16.86 -6.96
CA ARG A 108 7.51 -16.31 -5.79
C ARG A 108 6.72 -15.13 -5.24
N VAL A 109 6.29 -15.19 -3.99
CA VAL A 109 5.41 -14.19 -3.37
C VAL A 109 6.05 -13.58 -2.14
N ALA A 110 6.41 -12.31 -2.24
CA ALA A 110 6.87 -11.49 -1.12
C ALA A 110 5.67 -10.69 -0.59
N LYS A 111 4.81 -11.34 0.20
CA LYS A 111 3.53 -10.75 0.63
C LYS A 111 3.75 -9.69 1.70
N HIS A 112 3.32 -8.47 1.43
CA HIS A 112 3.24 -7.43 2.46
C HIS A 112 1.86 -7.43 3.11
N GLY A 113 1.82 -7.32 4.45
CA GLY A 113 0.53 -7.33 5.15
C GLY A 113 0.59 -6.83 6.58
N ASN A 114 -0.59 -6.62 7.15
CA ASN A 114 -0.76 -6.13 8.51
C ASN A 114 -1.92 -6.84 9.20
N ARG A 115 -2.06 -6.56 10.50
CA ARG A 115 -3.25 -6.91 11.29
C ARG A 115 -4.40 -5.97 10.92
N SER A 116 -5.63 -6.48 11.02
CA SER A 116 -6.81 -5.64 10.92
C SER A 116 -7.23 -5.12 12.29
N VAL A 117 -8.02 -4.04 12.33
CA VAL A 117 -8.71 -3.63 13.56
C VAL A 117 -9.86 -4.62 13.83
N PRO A 118 -9.99 -5.17 15.05
CA PRO A 118 -11.12 -6.01 15.42
C PRO A 118 -12.46 -5.32 15.14
N PRO A 119 -13.52 -6.07 14.76
CA PRO A 119 -13.66 -7.53 14.80
C PRO A 119 -13.17 -8.27 13.53
N LYS A 120 -12.50 -7.59 12.60
CA LYS A 120 -12.00 -8.16 11.35
C LYS A 120 -10.64 -8.84 11.56
N THR A 121 -10.28 -9.77 10.68
CA THR A 121 -9.01 -10.50 10.69
C THR A 121 -8.17 -10.11 9.48
N GLY A 122 -6.96 -9.63 9.70
CA GLY A 122 -6.01 -9.33 8.64
C GLY A 122 -5.12 -10.52 8.29
N SER A 123 -4.29 -10.35 7.27
CA SER A 123 -3.36 -11.39 6.79
C SER A 123 -2.43 -11.89 7.89
N ALA A 124 -1.89 -10.98 8.71
CA ALA A 124 -1.06 -11.32 9.86
C ALA A 124 -1.80 -12.19 10.89
N ASP A 125 -3.07 -11.85 11.19
CA ASP A 125 -3.87 -12.59 12.17
C ASP A 125 -4.15 -14.02 11.70
N VAL A 126 -4.38 -14.21 10.40
CA VAL A 126 -4.56 -15.54 9.79
C VAL A 126 -3.28 -16.35 9.82
N LEU A 127 -2.15 -15.77 9.43
CA LEU A 127 -0.87 -16.47 9.41
C LEU A 127 -0.40 -16.88 10.82
N GLU A 128 -0.58 -16.01 11.81
CA GLU A 128 -0.30 -16.33 13.21
C GLU A 128 -1.19 -17.47 13.73
N ALA A 129 -2.48 -17.46 13.39
CA ALA A 129 -3.39 -18.55 13.74
C ALA A 129 -3.03 -19.89 13.07
N LEU A 130 -2.35 -19.84 11.92
CA LEU A 130 -1.79 -21.01 11.23
C LEU A 130 -0.41 -21.43 11.78
N GLY A 131 0.12 -20.75 12.80
CA GLY A 131 1.40 -21.07 13.44
C GLY A 131 2.62 -20.44 12.75
N VAL A 132 2.44 -19.50 11.83
CA VAL A 132 3.55 -18.77 11.20
C VAL A 132 4.13 -17.76 12.19
N ASN A 133 5.45 -17.80 12.37
CA ASN A 133 6.15 -16.73 13.09
C ASN A 133 6.14 -15.46 12.24
N LEU A 134 5.54 -14.37 12.74
CA LEU A 134 5.48 -13.08 12.04
C LEU A 134 6.71 -12.20 12.30
N ASP A 135 7.47 -12.50 13.36
CA ASP A 135 8.70 -11.78 13.71
C ASP A 135 9.90 -12.55 13.15
N MET A 136 10.09 -12.39 11.84
CA MET A 136 11.18 -13.01 11.10
C MET A 136 12.26 -11.98 10.80
N ASP A 137 13.51 -12.41 10.89
CA ASP A 137 14.63 -11.66 10.34
C ASP A 137 14.75 -11.85 8.82
N GLU A 138 15.68 -11.11 8.21
CA GLU A 138 15.88 -11.13 6.77
C GLU A 138 16.38 -12.49 6.27
N GLU A 139 17.24 -13.17 7.03
CA GLU A 139 17.73 -14.51 6.70
C GLU A 139 16.58 -15.51 6.63
N THR A 140 15.76 -15.59 7.67
CA THR A 140 14.60 -16.50 7.70
C THR A 140 13.59 -16.14 6.60
N PHE A 141 13.38 -14.83 6.33
CA PHE A 141 12.52 -14.39 5.24
C PHE A 141 13.00 -14.94 3.89
N LEU A 142 14.31 -14.82 3.61
CA LEU A 142 14.90 -15.29 2.36
C LEU A 142 14.85 -16.82 2.25
N ASP A 143 15.10 -17.54 3.34
CA ASP A 143 14.97 -18.99 3.39
C ASP A 143 13.54 -19.45 3.08
N CYS A 144 12.53 -18.81 3.67
CA CYS A 144 11.13 -19.11 3.36
C CYS A 144 10.79 -18.78 1.90
N LEU A 145 11.24 -17.64 1.39
CA LEU A 145 10.95 -17.23 0.02
C LEU A 145 11.60 -18.18 -1.01
N ASN A 146 12.85 -18.59 -0.77
CA ASN A 146 13.60 -19.45 -1.68
C ASN A 146 13.20 -20.93 -1.55
N GLY A 147 12.89 -21.39 -0.33
CA GLY A 147 12.51 -22.78 -0.07
C GLY A 147 11.03 -23.08 -0.34
N CYS A 148 10.13 -22.15 0.01
CA CYS A 148 8.67 -22.35 -0.07
C CYS A 148 8.00 -21.52 -1.17
N GLY A 149 8.71 -20.60 -1.82
CA GLY A 149 8.13 -19.69 -2.82
C GLY A 149 7.28 -18.57 -2.21
N VAL A 150 7.14 -18.47 -0.89
CA VAL A 150 6.38 -17.41 -0.22
C VAL A 150 7.00 -17.04 1.11
N ALA A 151 7.04 -15.73 1.38
CA ALA A 151 7.40 -15.19 2.68
C ALA A 151 6.54 -13.95 2.98
N PHE A 152 6.34 -13.67 4.27
CA PHE A 152 5.47 -12.59 4.74
C PHE A 152 6.28 -11.47 5.38
N MET A 153 6.03 -10.23 4.95
CA MET A 153 6.58 -9.02 5.55
C MET A 153 5.51 -8.36 6.40
N PHE A 154 5.71 -8.38 7.72
CA PHE A 154 4.78 -7.74 8.64
C PHE A 154 5.00 -6.23 8.68
N ALA A 155 4.01 -5.45 8.23
CA ALA A 155 4.11 -4.01 8.03
C ALA A 155 4.63 -3.24 9.27
N ARG A 156 4.28 -3.68 10.49
CA ARG A 156 4.75 -3.01 11.73
C ARG A 156 6.25 -3.13 11.94
N SER A 157 6.86 -4.23 11.50
CA SER A 157 8.30 -4.48 11.62
C SER A 157 9.10 -3.73 10.54
N HIS A 158 8.48 -3.42 9.40
CA HIS A 158 9.16 -2.75 8.28
C HIS A 158 8.94 -1.24 8.22
N HIS A 159 7.78 -0.73 8.65
CA HIS A 159 7.41 0.69 8.54
C HIS A 159 7.37 1.40 9.90
N SER A 160 8.47 1.34 10.65
CA SER A 160 8.54 1.91 12.01
C SER A 160 8.27 3.42 12.07
N ALA A 161 8.56 4.15 10.99
CA ALA A 161 8.27 5.58 10.83
C ALA A 161 6.77 5.92 10.91
N MET A 162 5.89 4.94 10.63
CA MET A 162 4.44 5.12 10.74
C MET A 162 3.97 5.47 12.16
N ARG A 163 4.79 5.23 13.19
CA ARG A 163 4.49 5.65 14.57
C ARG A 163 4.26 7.16 14.72
N HIS A 164 4.86 7.97 13.84
CA HIS A 164 4.75 9.42 13.89
C HIS A 164 3.38 9.94 13.41
N VAL A 165 2.79 9.26 12.42
CA VAL A 165 1.48 9.63 11.85
C VAL A 165 0.32 8.83 12.44
N ALA A 166 0.57 7.65 13.01
CA ALA A 166 -0.46 6.74 13.50
C ALA A 166 -1.41 7.36 14.55
N PRO A 167 -0.94 8.13 15.56
CA PRO A 167 -1.84 8.76 16.54
C PRO A 167 -2.81 9.76 15.92
N VAL A 168 -2.34 10.55 14.95
CA VAL A 168 -3.18 11.53 14.23
C VAL A 168 -4.20 10.81 13.37
N ARG A 169 -3.78 9.77 12.62
CA ARG A 169 -4.71 8.94 11.83
C ARG A 169 -5.80 8.31 12.69
N ALA A 170 -5.45 7.78 13.86
CA ALA A 170 -6.41 7.21 14.79
C ALA A 170 -7.43 8.25 15.29
N LYS A 171 -6.98 9.48 15.59
CA LYS A 171 -7.86 10.58 16.01
C LYS A 171 -8.75 11.11 14.88
N LEU A 172 -8.25 11.16 13.64
CA LEU A 172 -9.04 11.57 12.48
C LEU A 172 -10.17 10.57 12.19
N GLY A 173 -9.93 9.26 12.38
CA GLY A 173 -10.97 8.23 12.27
C GLY A 173 -11.57 8.05 10.87
N ILE A 174 -10.96 8.65 9.85
CA ILE A 174 -11.38 8.57 8.45
C ILE A 174 -10.26 7.97 7.58
N ARG A 175 -10.63 7.52 6.38
CA ARG A 175 -9.64 7.14 5.36
C ARG A 175 -8.91 8.38 4.88
N THR A 176 -7.60 8.25 4.69
CA THR A 176 -6.73 9.27 4.10
C THR A 176 -5.77 8.61 3.10
N ILE A 177 -4.90 9.39 2.46
CA ILE A 177 -3.84 8.88 1.58
C ILE A 177 -3.09 7.65 2.16
N PHE A 178 -2.84 7.61 3.47
CA PHE A 178 -2.14 6.47 4.10
C PHE A 178 -2.90 5.13 4.04
N ASN A 179 -4.20 5.13 3.76
CA ASN A 179 -4.96 3.91 3.49
C ASN A 179 -4.68 3.33 2.11
N LEU A 180 -4.20 4.16 1.17
CA LEU A 180 -3.81 3.76 -0.18
C LEU A 180 -2.31 3.44 -0.26
N LEU A 181 -1.47 4.07 0.57
CA LEU A 181 -0.02 3.89 0.50
C LEU A 181 0.49 2.51 0.94
N GLY A 182 -0.23 1.78 1.80
CA GLY A 182 0.24 0.49 2.34
C GLY A 182 0.59 -0.55 1.28
N PRO A 183 -0.31 -0.87 0.34
CA PRO A 183 -0.01 -1.78 -0.78
C PRO A 183 1.07 -1.27 -1.74
N LEU A 184 1.35 0.05 -1.75
CA LEU A 184 2.37 0.66 -2.60
C LEU A 184 3.77 0.63 -1.96
N SER A 185 3.91 0.23 -0.69
CA SER A 185 5.15 0.35 0.07
C SER A 185 5.83 -1.00 0.38
N ASN A 186 5.62 -2.03 -0.44
CA ASN A 186 6.22 -3.36 -0.24
C ASN A 186 7.75 -3.27 0.00
N PRO A 187 8.27 -3.74 1.15
CA PRO A 187 9.70 -3.62 1.51
C PRO A 187 10.68 -4.38 0.61
N ALA A 188 10.21 -5.40 -0.10
CA ALA A 188 10.98 -6.18 -1.08
C ALA A 188 10.93 -5.58 -2.49
N SER A 189 10.27 -4.42 -2.68
CA SER A 189 10.12 -3.76 -3.98
C SER A 189 9.56 -4.69 -5.07
N ALA A 190 8.48 -5.42 -4.73
CA ALA A 190 7.87 -6.38 -5.64
C ALA A 190 7.58 -5.79 -7.04
N GLU A 191 8.13 -6.44 -8.06
CA GLU A 191 8.01 -6.03 -9.46
C GLU A 191 6.63 -6.35 -10.03
N TYR A 192 5.94 -7.32 -9.44
CA TYR A 192 4.62 -7.78 -9.82
C TYR A 192 3.62 -7.56 -8.68
N GLN A 193 2.41 -7.09 -8.97
CA GLN A 193 1.38 -6.95 -7.94
C GLN A 193 -0.03 -7.31 -8.44
N VAL A 194 -0.81 -7.99 -7.59
CA VAL A 194 -2.27 -7.96 -7.67
C VAL A 194 -2.75 -7.13 -6.49
N LEU A 195 -3.27 -5.95 -6.77
CA LEU A 195 -3.57 -4.93 -5.78
C LEU A 195 -5.07 -4.68 -5.71
N GLY A 196 -5.66 -5.02 -4.57
CA GLY A 196 -7.06 -4.74 -4.26
C GLY A 196 -7.30 -3.31 -3.78
N VAL A 197 -8.30 -2.60 -4.31
CA VAL A 197 -8.71 -1.28 -3.81
C VAL A 197 -10.13 -1.27 -3.26
N PHE A 198 -10.36 -0.53 -2.17
CA PHE A 198 -11.63 -0.53 -1.44
C PHE A 198 -12.80 0.16 -2.17
N ALA A 199 -12.53 0.93 -3.22
CA ALA A 199 -13.55 1.63 -3.99
C ALA A 199 -13.11 1.79 -5.45
N PRO A 200 -14.07 1.78 -6.41
CA PRO A 200 -13.77 1.70 -7.84
C PRO A 200 -13.03 2.92 -8.38
N GLU A 201 -13.19 4.09 -7.76
CA GLU A 201 -12.48 5.32 -8.13
C GLU A 201 -10.97 5.23 -7.94
N TRP A 202 -10.48 4.32 -7.09
CA TRP A 202 -9.06 4.14 -6.83
C TRP A 202 -8.36 3.20 -7.81
N VAL A 203 -9.11 2.47 -8.66
CA VAL A 203 -8.53 1.48 -9.57
C VAL A 203 -7.51 2.13 -10.51
N ARG A 204 -7.90 3.24 -11.15
CA ARG A 204 -7.02 3.96 -12.08
C ARG A 204 -5.90 4.75 -11.38
N PRO A 205 -6.16 5.59 -10.36
CA PRO A 205 -5.11 6.34 -9.68
C PRO A 205 -4.01 5.44 -9.07
N MET A 206 -4.38 4.28 -8.52
CA MET A 206 -3.40 3.33 -7.97
C MET A 206 -2.58 2.67 -9.09
N ALA A 207 -3.19 2.35 -10.23
CA ALA A 207 -2.47 1.81 -11.39
C ALA A 207 -1.49 2.82 -11.99
N ASP A 208 -1.92 4.08 -12.15
CA ASP A 208 -1.06 5.19 -12.59
C ASP A 208 0.11 5.39 -11.60
N THR A 209 -0.16 5.24 -10.30
CA THR A 209 0.87 5.32 -9.25
C THR A 209 1.90 4.19 -9.40
N LEU A 210 1.46 2.95 -9.58
CA LEU A 210 2.35 1.80 -9.79
C LEU A 210 3.24 1.98 -11.03
N ALA A 211 2.68 2.50 -12.13
CA ALA A 211 3.45 2.82 -13.33
C ALA A 211 4.55 3.87 -13.02
N ARG A 212 4.23 4.93 -12.28
CA ARG A 212 5.19 5.97 -11.84
C ARG A 212 6.24 5.48 -10.84
N LEU A 213 5.94 4.39 -10.13
CA LEU A 213 6.86 3.71 -9.22
C LEU A 213 7.73 2.65 -9.91
N GLY A 214 7.51 2.42 -11.21
CA GLY A 214 8.30 1.48 -12.02
C GLY A 214 7.93 0.01 -11.84
N THR A 215 6.70 -0.29 -11.41
CA THR A 215 6.19 -1.67 -11.32
C THR A 215 6.17 -2.30 -12.73
N GLN A 216 6.70 -3.53 -12.85
CA GLN A 216 6.81 -4.21 -14.16
C GLN A 216 5.44 -4.61 -14.70
N ARG A 217 4.64 -5.32 -13.88
CA ARG A 217 3.26 -5.64 -14.22
C ARG A 217 2.39 -5.66 -12.98
N ALA A 218 1.20 -5.09 -13.06
CA ALA A 218 0.25 -5.23 -11.98
C ALA A 218 -1.19 -5.21 -12.46
N TRP A 219 -2.06 -5.85 -11.71
CA TRP A 219 -3.50 -5.64 -11.83
C TRP A 219 -3.99 -4.94 -10.58
N VAL A 220 -4.57 -3.76 -10.75
CA VAL A 220 -5.35 -3.10 -9.72
C VAL A 220 -6.81 -3.47 -9.90
N VAL A 221 -7.45 -4.01 -8.86
CA VAL A 221 -8.77 -4.64 -8.96
C VAL A 221 -9.76 -4.08 -7.94
N HIS A 222 -11.03 -4.03 -8.34
CA HIS A 222 -12.17 -3.79 -7.47
C HIS A 222 -13.38 -4.62 -7.94
N GLY A 223 -13.87 -5.53 -7.10
CA GLY A 223 -15.10 -6.26 -7.32
C GLY A 223 -16.30 -5.33 -7.14
N MET A 224 -17.19 -5.28 -8.14
CA MET A 224 -18.33 -4.33 -8.16
C MET A 224 -19.43 -4.66 -7.15
N ASP A 225 -19.33 -5.79 -6.46
CA ASP A 225 -20.05 -6.13 -5.23
C ASP A 225 -19.47 -5.46 -3.96
N GLY A 226 -18.50 -4.56 -4.14
CA GLY A 226 -17.95 -3.69 -3.10
C GLY A 226 -16.73 -4.29 -2.39
N ILE A 227 -15.93 -5.09 -3.11
CA ILE A 227 -14.75 -5.75 -2.54
C ILE A 227 -13.42 -5.33 -3.15
N ASP A 228 -12.36 -5.31 -2.35
CA ASP A 228 -10.99 -5.08 -2.79
C ASP A 228 -10.31 -6.37 -3.27
N GLU A 229 -11.06 -7.24 -3.93
CA GLU A 229 -10.60 -8.53 -4.45
C GLU A 229 -11.25 -8.76 -5.82
N ILE A 230 -10.79 -9.77 -6.56
CA ILE A 230 -11.49 -10.22 -7.77
C ILE A 230 -12.79 -10.92 -7.34
N SER A 231 -13.92 -10.41 -7.80
CA SER A 231 -15.24 -10.94 -7.49
C SER A 231 -15.53 -12.23 -8.25
N ILE A 232 -16.16 -13.17 -7.56
CA ILE A 232 -16.76 -14.38 -8.14
C ILE A 232 -18.28 -14.26 -8.28
N ALA A 233 -18.87 -13.16 -7.76
CA ALA A 233 -20.30 -12.92 -7.71
C ALA A 233 -20.78 -11.92 -8.78
N GLY A 234 -19.85 -11.24 -9.43
CA GLY A 234 -20.17 -10.27 -10.47
C GLY A 234 -18.91 -9.68 -11.11
N THR A 235 -19.10 -8.57 -11.82
CA THR A 235 -18.03 -7.88 -12.54
C THR A 235 -16.92 -7.41 -11.59
N THR A 236 -15.68 -7.53 -12.03
CA THR A 236 -14.52 -6.88 -11.42
C THR A 236 -13.95 -5.85 -12.37
N ARG A 237 -13.81 -4.61 -11.91
CA ARG A 237 -13.07 -3.58 -12.63
C ARG A 237 -11.57 -3.80 -12.44
N VAL A 238 -10.82 -3.80 -13.54
CA VAL A 238 -9.38 -4.02 -13.53
C VAL A 238 -8.68 -2.88 -14.27
N CYS A 239 -7.57 -2.41 -13.71
CA CYS A 239 -6.58 -1.64 -14.45
C CYS A 239 -5.26 -2.40 -14.46
N GLU A 240 -4.84 -2.82 -15.65
CA GLU A 240 -3.57 -3.49 -15.90
C GLU A 240 -2.47 -2.46 -16.12
N VAL A 241 -1.35 -2.65 -15.44
CA VAL A 241 -0.11 -1.89 -15.56
C VAL A 241 0.91 -2.77 -16.29
N THR A 242 1.57 -2.20 -17.29
CA THR A 242 2.68 -2.80 -18.03
C THR A 242 3.75 -1.74 -18.31
N PRO A 243 4.95 -2.10 -18.81
CA PRO A 243 5.94 -1.11 -19.22
C PRO A 243 5.45 -0.19 -20.35
N ASP A 244 4.48 -0.65 -21.14
CA ASP A 244 3.90 0.10 -22.27
C ASP A 244 2.80 1.07 -21.83
N GLY A 245 2.37 1.03 -20.58
CA GLY A 245 1.34 1.89 -20.02
C GLY A 245 0.25 1.13 -19.24
N VAL A 246 -0.86 1.83 -19.01
CA VAL A 246 -2.00 1.32 -18.24
C VAL A 246 -3.24 1.14 -19.10
N ARG A 247 -4.01 0.08 -18.85
CA ARG A 247 -5.22 -0.26 -19.61
C ARG A 247 -6.32 -0.77 -18.69
N GLU A 248 -7.52 -0.23 -18.85
CA GLU A 248 -8.71 -0.65 -18.10
C GLU A 248 -9.52 -1.70 -18.87
N PHE A 249 -10.09 -2.67 -18.14
CA PHE A 249 -11.07 -3.62 -18.64
C PHE A 249 -11.88 -4.21 -17.47
N ASP A 250 -12.98 -4.87 -17.79
CA ASP A 250 -13.80 -5.58 -16.84
C ASP A 250 -13.59 -7.10 -16.97
N LEU A 251 -13.60 -7.81 -15.85
CA LEU A 251 -13.67 -9.27 -15.76
C LEU A 251 -15.07 -9.68 -15.30
N THR A 252 -15.61 -10.76 -15.86
CA THR A 252 -16.96 -11.30 -15.57
C THR A 252 -16.93 -12.80 -15.41
#